data_AF-A0A387BVH1-F1
#
_entry.id   AF-A0A387BVH1-F1
#
_cell.length_a   1.000
_cell.length_b   1.000
_cell.length_c   1.000
_cell.angle_alpha   90.00
_cell.angle_beta   90.00
_cell.angle_gamma   90.00
#
_symmetry.space_group_name_H-M   'P 1'
#
loop_
_entity.id
_entity.type
_entity.pdbx_description
1 polymer ?
#
loop_
_entity_poly.entity_id
_entity_poly.type
_entity_poly.pdbx_seq_one_letter_code
_entity_poly.pdbx_strand_id
1 'polypeptide(L)'
;MARDYAAVDRTLWGDSDFRTLTAGAQALYFKIATAPNLSWCGVVDFRPARLAALTAEQTTLDLLVAAQELADRWWLVIDQQTEEALVRGFLRHDRVMWQAHLAVSVAKSYATVVSAKIRAVIVAELRRLKKEHPELSAWEKAQVQGVLRQPAVDARDLETDLDWRLYGIAQAGGQPPAQAPSQAWHEALDGLTSDPGSGPGSAPLSTSTFTKHPSPAPFSIENPGKSPPSYPHPEAPDDG
;
A
#
# COMPACT_ATOMS: atom_id res chain seq x y z
N MET A 1 15.54 -8.09 9.24
CA MET A 1 14.51 -9.03 8.74
C MET A 1 13.44 -8.19 8.05
N ALA A 2 13.15 -8.51 6.79
CA ALA A 2 11.97 -8.00 6.10
C ALA A 2 10.72 -8.71 6.65
N ARG A 3 9.56 -8.06 6.61
CA ARG A 3 8.30 -8.65 7.04
C ARG A 3 7.67 -9.36 5.85
N ASP A 4 7.22 -10.60 6.03
CA ASP A 4 6.56 -11.36 4.95
C ASP A 4 5.11 -10.91 4.73
N TYR A 5 4.49 -10.34 5.76
CA TYR A 5 3.10 -9.89 5.74
C TYR A 5 2.97 -8.48 6.32
N ALA A 6 2.05 -7.71 5.76
CA ALA A 6 1.62 -6.42 6.29
C ALA A 6 0.33 -6.58 7.11
N ALA A 7 0.25 -5.90 8.26
CA ALA A 7 -0.98 -5.82 9.02
C ALA A 7 -1.83 -4.68 8.45
N VAL A 8 -3.11 -4.95 8.18
CA VAL A 8 -4.07 -3.91 7.75
C VAL A 8 -5.10 -3.73 8.85
N ASP A 9 -5.26 -2.50 9.32
CA ASP A 9 -6.27 -2.19 10.33
C ASP A 9 -7.67 -2.37 9.73
N ARG A 10 -8.45 -3.27 10.35
CA ARG A 10 -9.82 -3.57 9.92
C ARG A 10 -10.79 -2.43 10.22
N THR A 11 -10.44 -1.56 11.17
CA THR A 11 -11.25 -0.40 11.55
C THR A 11 -11.14 0.74 10.53
N LEU A 12 -10.19 0.67 9.60
CA LEU A 12 -9.97 1.66 8.54
C LEU A 12 -11.24 1.93 7.72
N TRP A 13 -12.05 0.91 7.45
CA TRP A 13 -13.31 1.06 6.72
C TRP A 13 -14.41 1.77 7.53
N GLY A 14 -14.27 1.85 8.86
CA GLY A 14 -15.15 2.64 9.72
C GLY A 14 -14.78 4.13 9.78
N ASP A 15 -13.56 4.49 9.36
CA ASP A 15 -13.06 5.86 9.39
C ASP A 15 -13.71 6.71 8.28
N SER A 16 -14.38 7.80 8.65
CA SER A 16 -14.99 8.73 7.69
C SER A 16 -13.97 9.43 6.80
N ASP A 17 -12.79 9.72 7.33
CA ASP A 17 -11.75 10.46 6.62
C ASP A 17 -11.13 9.56 5.54
N PHE A 18 -11.00 8.26 5.80
CA PHE A 18 -10.56 7.28 4.82
C PHE A 18 -11.61 7.02 3.74
N ARG A 19 -12.89 6.89 4.12
CA ARG A 19 -13.99 6.63 3.18
C ARG A 19 -14.26 7.78 2.20
N THR A 20 -13.82 8.98 2.52
CA THR A 20 -13.98 10.16 1.67
C THR A 20 -12.78 10.41 0.75
N LEU A 21 -11.76 9.54 0.79
CA LEU A 21 -10.67 9.52 -0.19
C LEU A 21 -11.15 8.97 -1.53
N THR A 22 -10.53 9.42 -2.63
CA THR A 22 -10.74 8.79 -3.93
C THR A 22 -10.22 7.35 -3.97
N ALA A 23 -10.73 6.54 -4.90
CA ALA A 23 -10.25 5.18 -5.11
C ALA A 23 -8.75 5.13 -5.40
N GLY A 24 -8.21 6.11 -6.14
CA GLY A 24 -6.78 6.24 -6.42
C GLY A 24 -5.96 6.48 -5.15
N ALA A 25 -6.41 7.38 -4.27
CA ALA A 25 -5.77 7.63 -2.98
C ALA A 25 -5.84 6.41 -2.05
N GLN A 26 -6.99 5.74 -1.93
CA GLN A 26 -7.11 4.52 -1.14
C GLN A 26 -6.19 3.41 -1.65
N ALA A 27 -6.15 3.20 -2.97
CA ALA A 27 -5.27 2.21 -3.60
C ALA A 27 -3.79 2.54 -3.37
N LEU A 28 -3.39 3.81 -3.48
CA LEU A 28 -2.02 4.25 -3.21
C LEU A 28 -1.64 4.06 -1.74
N TYR A 29 -2.54 4.36 -0.80
CA TYR A 29 -2.32 4.13 0.62
C TYR A 29 -1.98 2.66 0.89
N PHE A 30 -2.79 1.72 0.39
CA PHE A 30 -2.50 0.29 0.55
C PHE A 30 -1.20 -0.12 -0.14
N LYS A 31 -0.96 0.35 -1.37
CA LYS A 31 0.28 0.08 -2.12
C LYS A 31 1.53 0.45 -1.30
N ILE A 32 1.51 1.59 -0.61
CA ILE A 32 2.61 2.05 0.22
C ILE A 32 2.66 1.29 1.56
N ALA A 33 1.52 1.13 2.23
CA ALA A 33 1.43 0.45 3.53
C ALA A 33 1.82 -1.04 3.47
N THR A 34 1.77 -1.66 2.28
CA THR A 34 2.20 -3.04 2.07
C THR A 34 3.49 -3.15 1.24
N ALA A 35 4.23 -2.06 1.05
CA ALA A 35 5.44 -2.07 0.26
C ALA A 35 6.54 -2.93 0.93
N PRO A 36 7.31 -3.73 0.18
CA PRO A 36 8.32 -4.63 0.75
C PRO A 36 9.50 -3.88 1.40
N ASN A 37 9.74 -2.63 1.01
CA ASN A 37 10.75 -1.74 1.57
C ASN A 37 10.21 -0.81 2.67
N LEU A 38 9.00 -1.03 3.19
CA LEU A 38 8.46 -0.24 4.30
C LEU A 38 9.28 -0.51 5.58
N SER A 39 9.88 0.54 6.13
CA SER A 39 10.71 0.47 7.32
C SER A 39 9.91 0.29 8.61
N TRP A 40 10.59 -0.06 9.72
CA TRP A 40 9.93 -0.21 11.02
C TRP A 40 9.38 1.09 11.59
N CYS A 41 9.75 2.26 11.05
CA CYS A 41 9.12 3.53 11.41
C CYS A 41 8.07 4.01 10.40
N GLY A 42 7.66 3.16 9.45
CA GLY A 42 6.61 3.47 8.48
C GLY A 42 7.05 4.34 7.31
N VAL A 43 8.36 4.46 7.07
CA VAL A 43 8.94 5.22 5.95
C VAL A 43 9.25 4.28 4.79
N VAL A 44 8.97 4.73 3.57
CA VAL A 44 9.24 4.05 2.29
C VAL A 44 9.98 4.98 1.34
N ASP A 45 10.70 4.40 0.36
CA ASP A 45 11.19 5.16 -0.79
C ASP A 45 10.01 5.58 -1.68
N PHE A 46 9.80 6.89 -1.81
CA PHE A 46 8.76 7.47 -2.64
C PHE A 46 9.29 7.75 -4.05
N ARG A 47 9.18 6.75 -4.91
CA ARG A 47 9.58 6.83 -6.33
C ARG A 47 8.35 6.73 -7.23
N PRO A 48 7.74 7.86 -7.64
CA PRO A 48 6.43 7.89 -8.30
C PRO A 48 6.33 6.99 -9.53
N ALA A 49 7.31 7.05 -10.43
CA ALA A 49 7.33 6.23 -11.65
C ALA A 49 7.39 4.72 -11.34
N ARG A 50 8.17 4.33 -10.32
CA ARG A 50 8.27 2.93 -9.89
C ARG A 50 6.99 2.44 -9.24
N LEU A 51 6.33 3.27 -8.44
CA LEU A 51 5.07 2.94 -7.80
C LEU A 51 3.91 2.86 -8.81
N ALA A 52 3.92 3.73 -9.84
CA ALA A 52 2.92 3.73 -10.91
C ALA A 52 3.01 2.44 -11.74
N ALA A 53 4.23 2.01 -12.08
CA ALA A 53 4.49 0.78 -12.82
C ALA A 53 3.99 -0.52 -12.14
N LEU A 54 3.62 -0.47 -10.86
CA LEU A 54 2.99 -1.60 -10.15
C LEU A 54 1.51 -1.80 -10.53
N THR A 55 0.94 -0.94 -11.36
CA THR A 55 -0.46 -1.01 -11.79
C THR A 55 -0.56 -0.66 -13.26
N ALA A 56 -1.05 -1.58 -14.09
CA ALA A 56 -0.95 -1.53 -15.55
C ALA A 56 -1.48 -0.24 -16.19
N GLU A 57 -2.55 0.34 -15.64
CA GLU A 57 -3.21 1.53 -16.18
C GLU A 57 -2.90 2.82 -15.40
N GLN A 58 -2.06 2.76 -14.36
CA GLN A 58 -1.77 3.93 -13.53
C GLN A 58 -0.62 4.74 -14.12
N THR A 59 -0.87 6.01 -14.45
CA THR A 59 0.22 6.93 -14.83
C THR A 59 0.90 7.52 -13.60
N THR A 60 2.11 8.05 -13.79
CA THR A 60 2.81 8.82 -12.74
C THR A 60 1.98 10.03 -12.28
N LEU A 61 1.23 10.66 -13.20
CA LEU A 61 0.39 11.80 -12.87
C LEU A 61 -0.78 11.38 -11.97
N ASP A 62 -1.47 10.28 -12.30
CA ASP A 62 -2.56 9.74 -11.47
C ASP A 62 -2.06 9.41 -10.06
N LEU A 63 -0.87 8.82 -9.97
CA LEU A 63 -0.25 8.50 -8.70
C LEU A 63 0.09 9.76 -7.89
N LEU A 64 0.62 10.80 -8.52
CA LEU A 64 0.97 12.05 -7.84
C LEU A 64 -0.28 12.82 -7.39
N VAL A 65 -1.36 12.81 -8.17
CA VAL A 65 -2.66 13.37 -7.74
C VAL A 65 -3.21 12.63 -6.53
N ALA A 66 -3.16 11.30 -6.54
CA ALA A 66 -3.53 10.48 -5.37
C ALA A 66 -2.61 10.76 -4.16
N ALA A 67 -1.32 10.94 -4.39
CA ALA A 67 -0.35 11.25 -3.34
C ALA A 67 -0.61 12.63 -2.70
N GLN A 68 -0.97 13.63 -3.52
CA GLN A 68 -1.36 14.96 -3.05
C GLN A 68 -2.58 14.87 -2.13
N GLU A 69 -3.62 14.13 -2.53
CA GLU A 69 -4.83 13.96 -1.72
C GLU A 69 -4.51 13.30 -0.37
N LEU A 70 -3.66 12.27 -0.36
CA LEU A 70 -3.22 11.63 0.88
C LEU A 70 -2.40 12.56 1.77
N ALA A 71 -1.58 13.43 1.19
CA ALA A 71 -0.79 14.41 1.92
C ALA A 71 -1.66 15.53 2.51
N ASP A 72 -2.61 16.07 1.73
CA ASP A 72 -3.55 17.11 2.17
C ASP A 72 -4.42 16.65 3.34
N ARG A 73 -4.67 15.34 3.44
CA ARG A 73 -5.42 14.71 4.54
C ARG A 73 -4.54 14.04 5.58
N TRP A 74 -3.23 14.26 5.52
CA TRP A 74 -2.22 13.77 6.46
C TRP A 74 -2.19 12.24 6.63
N TRP A 75 -2.63 11.47 5.63
CA TRP A 75 -2.44 10.02 5.60
C TRP A 75 -0.99 9.67 5.31
N LEU A 76 -0.36 10.45 4.42
CA LEU A 76 1.05 10.38 4.10
C LEU A 76 1.74 11.71 4.40
N VAL A 77 3.01 11.66 4.78
CA VAL A 77 3.92 12.81 4.74
C VAL A 77 5.00 12.50 3.74
N ILE A 78 5.06 13.27 2.66
CA ILE A 78 5.97 13.05 1.54
C ILE A 78 7.06 14.11 1.60
N ASP A 79 8.30 13.74 1.31
CA ASP A 79 9.42 14.64 1.08
C ASP A 79 10.02 14.32 -0.28
N GLN A 80 9.72 15.17 -1.27
CA GLN A 80 10.13 14.93 -2.65
C GLN A 80 11.65 15.06 -2.84
N GLN A 81 12.32 15.85 -2.00
CA GLN A 81 13.77 16.08 -2.13
C GLN A 81 14.58 14.87 -1.68
N THR A 82 14.13 14.17 -0.64
CA THR A 82 14.80 12.95 -0.17
C THR A 82 14.24 11.67 -0.76
N GLU A 83 13.22 11.76 -1.63
CA GLU A 83 12.46 10.61 -2.15
C GLU A 83 11.88 9.72 -1.05
N GLU A 84 11.36 10.28 0.03
CA GLU A 84 10.80 9.52 1.16
C GLU A 84 9.32 9.83 1.38
N ALA A 85 8.55 8.82 1.82
CA ALA A 85 7.19 9.01 2.30
C ALA A 85 6.96 8.24 3.60
N LEU A 86 6.24 8.86 4.54
CA LEU A 86 5.83 8.28 5.81
C LEU A 86 4.34 7.93 5.78
N VAL A 87 4.02 6.70 6.16
CA VAL A 87 2.65 6.29 6.54
C VAL A 87 2.41 6.70 7.99
N ARG A 88 1.75 7.84 8.20
CA ARG A 88 1.66 8.47 9.53
C ARG A 88 1.05 7.56 10.60
N GLY A 89 0.03 6.79 10.24
CA GLY A 89 -0.66 5.87 11.15
C GLY A 89 0.08 4.56 11.46
N PHE A 90 1.21 4.28 10.80
CA PHE A 90 1.87 2.98 10.84
C PHE A 90 2.22 2.52 12.27
N LEU A 91 2.84 3.39 13.08
CA LEU A 91 3.27 3.04 14.44
C LEU A 91 2.11 2.61 15.35
N ARG A 92 0.90 3.15 15.11
CA ARG A 92 -0.33 2.80 15.81
C ARG A 92 -0.92 1.50 15.27
N HIS A 93 -1.09 1.40 13.95
CA HIS A 93 -1.81 0.27 13.33
C HIS A 93 -1.02 -1.03 13.40
N ASP A 94 0.28 -0.99 13.14
CA ASP A 94 1.13 -2.19 13.13
C ASP A 94 1.55 -2.64 14.54
N ARG A 95 1.24 -1.86 15.57
CA ARG A 95 1.55 -2.16 16.99
C ARG A 95 3.01 -2.51 17.24
N VAL A 96 3.93 -2.00 16.43
CA VAL A 96 5.37 -2.26 16.55
C VAL A 96 5.95 -1.83 17.90
N MET A 97 5.28 -0.89 18.58
CA MET A 97 5.65 -0.43 19.91
C MET A 97 5.18 -1.34 21.05
N TRP A 98 4.30 -2.32 20.80
CA TRP A 98 3.88 -3.30 21.81
C TRP A 98 4.95 -4.33 22.12
N GLN A 99 5.86 -4.56 21.17
CA GLN A 99 6.96 -5.49 21.34
C GLN A 99 8.27 -4.70 21.50
N ALA A 100 8.86 -4.78 22.69
CA ALA A 100 10.00 -3.93 23.02
C ALA A 100 11.23 -4.14 22.12
N HIS A 101 11.41 -5.32 21.54
CA HIS A 101 12.48 -5.58 20.56
C HIS A 101 12.19 -4.92 19.20
N LEU A 102 10.92 -4.87 18.76
CA LEU A 102 10.52 -4.15 17.56
C LEU A 102 10.63 -2.64 17.75
N ALA A 103 10.33 -2.11 18.94
CA ALA A 103 10.55 -0.70 19.25
C ALA A 103 12.04 -0.27 19.09
N VAL A 104 12.98 -1.16 19.38
CA VAL A 104 14.41 -0.92 19.08
C VAL A 104 14.64 -0.88 17.57
N SER A 105 13.98 -1.74 16.79
CA SER A 105 14.01 -1.68 15.32
C SER A 105 13.41 -0.38 14.77
N VAL A 106 12.34 0.15 15.37
CA VAL A 106 11.78 1.47 15.05
C VAL A 106 12.86 2.56 15.23
N ALA A 107 13.56 2.56 16.36
CA ALA A 107 14.62 3.54 16.62
C ALA A 107 15.81 3.40 15.65
N LYS A 108 16.16 2.17 15.25
CA LYS A 108 17.18 1.91 14.23
C LYS A 108 16.75 2.39 12.84
N SER A 109 15.50 2.11 12.43
CA SER A 109 14.95 2.61 11.17
C SER A 109 14.83 4.14 11.16
N TYR A 110 14.46 4.76 12.28
CA TYR A 110 14.47 6.22 12.41
C TYR A 110 15.86 6.81 12.11
N ALA A 111 16.95 6.12 12.50
CA ALA A 111 18.30 6.59 12.20
C ALA A 111 18.66 6.54 10.70
N THR A 112 17.95 5.75 9.89
CA THR A 112 18.17 5.67 8.43
C THR A 112 17.34 6.67 7.64
N VAL A 113 16.33 7.30 8.25
CA VAL A 113 15.50 8.33 7.60
C VAL A 113 16.33 9.59 7.37
N VAL A 114 16.34 10.05 6.12
CA VAL A 114 17.14 11.22 5.69
C VAL A 114 16.37 12.52 5.89
N SER A 115 15.07 12.54 5.58
CA SER A 115 14.20 13.70 5.68
C SER A 115 14.07 14.20 7.11
N ALA A 116 14.58 15.40 7.36
CA ALA A 116 14.42 16.09 8.65
C ALA A 116 12.94 16.32 8.99
N LYS A 117 12.12 16.60 7.97
CA LYS A 117 10.67 16.79 8.08
C LYS A 117 9.98 15.52 8.56
N ILE A 118 10.18 14.40 7.86
CA ILE A 118 9.59 13.11 8.23
C ILE A 118 10.08 12.66 9.62
N ARG A 119 11.37 12.87 9.93
CA ARG A 119 11.91 12.58 11.26
C ARG A 119 11.14 13.33 12.36
N ALA A 120 10.89 14.63 12.18
CA ALA A 120 10.13 15.41 13.16
C ALA A 120 8.70 14.89 13.35
N VAL A 121 8.04 14.45 12.27
CA VAL A 121 6.70 13.85 12.35
C VAL A 121 6.72 12.52 13.08
N ILE A 122 7.70 11.65 12.83
CA ILE A 122 7.84 10.37 13.54
C ILE A 122 7.95 10.60 15.05
N VAL A 123 8.70 11.63 15.48
CA VAL A 123 8.84 11.97 16.90
C VAL A 123 7.52 12.47 17.47
N ALA A 124 6.75 13.27 16.72
CA ALA A 124 5.42 13.72 17.14
C ALA A 124 4.45 12.54 17.31
N GLU A 125 4.41 11.62 16.36
CA GLU A 125 3.57 10.42 16.44
C GLU A 125 4.00 9.48 17.58
N LEU A 126 5.29 9.32 17.83
CA LEU A 126 5.79 8.57 19.00
C LEU A 126 5.40 9.23 20.33
N ARG A 127 5.48 10.56 20.43
CA ARG A 127 5.05 11.31 21.63
C ARG A 127 3.55 11.18 21.86
N ARG A 128 2.76 11.28 20.78
CA ARG A 128 1.31 11.05 20.83
C ARG A 128 1.01 9.62 21.29
N LEU A 129 1.64 8.61 20.69
CA LEU A 129 1.44 7.22 21.05
C LEU A 129 1.84 6.93 22.50
N LYS A 130 2.93 7.55 23.01
CA LYS A 130 3.32 7.46 24.41
C LYS A 130 2.29 8.08 25.36
N LYS A 131 1.64 9.17 24.96
CA LYS A 131 0.56 9.79 25.75
C LYS A 131 -0.67 8.89 25.82
N GLU A 132 -1.00 8.21 24.72
CA GLU A 132 -2.16 7.30 24.64
C GLU A 132 -1.90 5.96 25.33
N HIS A 133 -0.66 5.47 25.30
CA HIS A 133 -0.26 4.18 25.85
C HIS A 133 1.02 4.30 26.72
N PRO A 134 0.97 4.99 27.87
CA PRO A 134 2.14 5.19 28.73
C PRO A 134 2.67 3.90 29.35
N GLU A 135 1.88 2.83 29.38
CA GLU A 135 2.19 1.53 29.98
C GLU A 135 3.16 0.66 29.15
N LEU A 136 3.43 1.00 27.88
CA LEU A 136 4.27 0.16 27.02
C LEU A 136 5.74 0.18 27.47
N SER A 137 6.32 -1.00 27.64
CA SER A 137 7.74 -1.17 28.01
C SER A 137 8.72 -0.65 26.95
N ALA A 138 8.25 -0.36 25.73
CA ALA A 138 9.04 0.26 24.68
C ALA A 138 9.64 1.62 25.09
N TRP A 139 8.97 2.38 25.96
CA TRP A 139 9.41 3.70 26.40
C TRP A 139 10.64 3.67 27.33
N GLU A 140 10.94 2.51 27.89
CA GLU A 140 12.11 2.28 28.76
C GLU A 140 13.39 2.04 27.95
N LYS A 141 13.27 1.75 26.65
CA LYS A 141 14.43 1.48 25.79
C LYS A 141 15.21 2.76 25.51
N ALA A 142 16.49 2.77 25.86
CA ALA A 142 17.38 3.92 25.70
C ALA A 142 17.40 4.48 24.26
N GLN A 143 17.32 3.59 23.25
CA GLN A 143 17.25 3.98 21.84
C GLN A 143 15.99 4.78 21.53
N VAL A 144 14.83 4.34 22.04
CA VAL A 144 13.54 5.03 21.86
C VAL A 144 13.54 6.36 22.60
N GLN A 145 14.09 6.40 23.82
CA GLN A 145 14.26 7.66 24.56
C GLN A 145 15.15 8.66 23.82
N GLY A 146 16.18 8.19 23.13
CA GLY A 146 17.02 9.01 22.26
C GLY A 146 16.24 9.67 21.12
N VAL A 147 15.31 8.93 20.49
CA VAL A 147 14.42 9.47 19.45
C VAL A 147 13.42 10.48 20.04
N LEU A 148 12.82 10.18 21.20
CA LEU A 148 11.82 11.06 21.83
C LEU A 148 12.38 12.44 22.24
N ARG A 149 13.69 12.59 22.38
CA ARG A 149 14.37 13.87 22.67
C ARG A 149 14.59 14.75 21.43
N GLN A 150 14.40 14.20 20.24
CA GLN A 150 14.59 14.94 18.99
C GLN A 150 13.47 15.98 18.77
N PRO A 151 13.66 16.93 17.83
CA PRO A 151 12.60 17.86 17.43
C PRO A 151 11.36 17.11 16.94
N ALA A 152 10.18 17.69 17.16
CA ALA A 152 8.91 17.14 16.72
C ALA A 152 8.03 18.22 16.11
N VAL A 153 7.29 17.86 15.07
CA VAL A 153 6.31 18.73 14.39
C VAL A 153 5.09 17.89 14.08
N ASP A 154 3.89 18.40 14.33
CA ASP A 154 2.66 17.70 13.94
C ASP A 154 2.54 17.70 12.41
N ALA A 155 2.12 16.57 11.82
CA ALA A 155 1.91 16.50 10.38
C ALA A 155 0.92 17.54 9.85
N ARG A 156 -0.02 17.97 10.71
CA ARG A 156 -1.02 19.01 10.38
C ARG A 156 -0.44 20.40 10.24
N ASP A 157 0.71 20.65 10.84
CA ASP A 157 1.41 21.94 10.78
C ASP A 157 2.39 22.00 9.58
N LEU A 158 2.51 20.91 8.81
CA LEU A 158 3.37 20.86 7.64
C LEU A 158 2.62 21.24 6.37
N GLU A 159 3.29 21.99 5.51
CA GLU A 159 2.87 22.18 4.13
C GLU A 159 3.34 20.98 3.28
N THR A 160 2.45 20.52 2.40
CA THR A 160 2.77 19.50 1.40
C THR A 160 3.68 20.10 0.33
N ASP A 161 4.87 19.55 0.16
CA ASP A 161 5.89 20.00 -0.80
C ASP A 161 5.89 19.17 -2.10
N LEU A 162 4.79 18.48 -2.38
CA LEU A 162 4.63 17.68 -3.58
C LEU A 162 4.33 18.59 -4.79
N ASP A 163 5.35 18.92 -5.58
CA ASP A 163 5.15 19.68 -6.81
C ASP A 163 4.91 18.74 -8.00
N TRP A 164 3.67 18.27 -8.12
CA TRP A 164 3.26 17.46 -9.26
C TRP A 164 3.11 18.30 -10.55
N ARG A 165 3.00 19.64 -10.46
CA ARG A 165 2.79 20.50 -11.63
C ARG A 165 3.99 20.47 -12.58
N LEU A 166 5.18 20.24 -12.04
CA LEU A 166 6.41 20.01 -12.82
C LEU A 166 6.29 18.78 -13.75
N TYR A 167 5.50 17.76 -13.38
CA TYR A 167 5.26 16.59 -14.23
C TYR A 167 4.28 16.86 -15.38
N GLY A 168 3.32 17.76 -15.20
CA GLY A 168 2.35 18.13 -16.24
C GLY A 168 2.99 18.89 -17.42
N ILE A 169 4.02 19.68 -17.16
CA ILE A 169 4.78 20.40 -18.21
C ILE A 169 5.60 19.41 -19.06
N ALA A 170 6.13 18.35 -18.45
CA ALA A 170 6.90 17.32 -19.16
C ALA A 170 6.02 16.41 -20.05
N GLN A 171 4.74 16.20 -19.70
CA GLN A 171 3.82 15.38 -20.49
C GLN A 171 3.07 16.15 -21.60
N ALA A 172 3.06 17.48 -21.60
CA ALA A 172 2.40 18.27 -22.65
C ALA A 172 3.01 18.09 -24.07
N GLY A 173 4.14 17.38 -24.20
CA GLY A 173 4.69 16.92 -25.49
C GLY A 173 4.27 15.51 -25.90
N GLY A 174 3.51 14.79 -25.07
CA GLY A 174 2.99 13.45 -25.33
C GLY A 174 1.48 13.48 -25.47
N GLN A 175 0.98 13.03 -26.63
CA GLN A 175 -0.44 12.90 -26.89
C GLN A 175 -1.13 12.12 -25.75
N PRO A 176 -2.25 12.61 -25.18
CA PRO A 176 -2.95 11.90 -24.11
C PRO A 176 -3.34 10.49 -24.61
N PRO A 177 -3.25 9.44 -23.76
CA PRO A 177 -3.76 8.13 -24.14
C PRO A 177 -5.24 8.27 -24.50
N ALA A 178 -5.60 7.71 -25.65
CA ALA A 178 -6.96 7.72 -26.16
C ALA A 178 -7.91 7.10 -25.12
N GLN A 179 -8.93 7.86 -24.76
CA GLN A 179 -10.18 7.48 -24.09
C GLN A 179 -10.10 6.40 -22.98
N ALA A 180 -10.42 6.84 -21.76
CA ALA A 180 -10.62 5.97 -20.62
C ALA A 180 -11.59 4.80 -20.95
N PRO A 181 -11.33 3.58 -20.42
CA PRO A 181 -12.18 2.41 -20.64
C PRO A 181 -13.62 2.57 -20.11
N SER A 182 -13.96 3.68 -19.44
CA SER A 182 -15.32 3.99 -19.00
C SER A 182 -16.32 4.09 -20.16
N GLN A 183 -15.90 4.48 -21.37
CA GLN A 183 -16.81 4.47 -22.53
C GLN A 183 -17.13 3.05 -23.01
N ALA A 184 -16.16 2.12 -22.93
CA ALA A 184 -16.36 0.72 -23.31
C ALA A 184 -17.35 -0.01 -22.39
N TRP A 185 -17.43 0.38 -21.10
CA TRP A 185 -18.41 -0.19 -20.17
C TRP A 185 -19.85 0.27 -20.45
N HIS A 186 -20.05 1.51 -20.91
CA HIS A 186 -21.38 2.00 -21.27
C HIS A 186 -21.92 1.36 -22.56
N GLU A 187 -21.08 1.19 -23.57
CA GLU A 187 -21.45 0.52 -24.83
C GLU A 187 -21.77 -0.97 -24.64
N ALA A 188 -21.04 -1.65 -23.75
CA ALA A 188 -21.29 -3.06 -23.42
C ALA A 188 -22.59 -3.29 -22.63
N LEU A 189 -23.03 -2.31 -21.84
CA LEU A 189 -24.25 -2.38 -21.04
C LEU A 189 -25.50 -2.03 -21.86
N ASP A 190 -25.40 -1.11 -22.82
CA ASP A 190 -26.50 -0.78 -23.73
C ASP A 190 -26.90 -1.99 -24.61
N GLY A 191 -25.94 -2.84 -24.99
CA GLY A 191 -26.18 -4.05 -25.77
C GLY A 191 -26.88 -5.20 -25.02
N LEU A 192 -27.00 -5.12 -23.69
CA LEU A 192 -27.59 -6.18 -22.86
C LEU A 192 -29.06 -5.92 -22.45
N THR A 193 -29.62 -4.76 -22.81
CA THR A 193 -30.97 -4.35 -22.35
C THR A 193 -32.05 -4.43 -23.43
N SER A 194 -31.74 -4.91 -24.63
CA SER A 194 -32.73 -5.03 -25.72
C SER A 194 -32.87 -6.47 -26.21
N ASP A 195 -33.96 -7.14 -25.82
CA ASP A 195 -34.55 -8.28 -26.55
C ASP A 195 -36.04 -8.42 -26.15
N PRO A 196 -36.96 -9.05 -26.93
CA PRO A 196 -36.80 -9.66 -28.26
C PRO A 196 -37.85 -9.25 -29.30
N GLY A 197 -37.55 -9.41 -30.60
CA GLY A 197 -38.60 -9.42 -31.63
C GLY A 197 -38.18 -9.30 -33.10
N SER A 198 -38.38 -10.39 -33.83
CA SER A 198 -38.57 -10.49 -35.30
C SER A 198 -37.34 -10.53 -36.22
N GLY A 199 -37.07 -11.72 -36.79
CA GLY A 199 -36.36 -11.86 -38.08
C GLY A 199 -37.26 -11.48 -39.28
N PRO A 200 -36.89 -11.77 -40.57
CA PRO A 200 -35.80 -12.65 -41.05
C PRO A 200 -34.86 -12.01 -42.11
N GLY A 201 -33.71 -12.64 -42.40
CA GLY A 201 -32.94 -12.30 -43.61
C GLY A 201 -31.50 -12.83 -43.71
N SER A 202 -31.35 -14.05 -44.23
CA SER A 202 -30.27 -14.57 -45.09
C SER A 202 -28.78 -14.50 -44.67
N ALA A 203 -28.19 -15.71 -44.58
CA ALA A 203 -26.76 -16.01 -44.43
C ALA A 203 -25.94 -15.74 -45.75
N PRO A 204 -24.59 -15.85 -45.78
CA PRO A 204 -23.87 -17.10 -45.48
C PRO A 204 -22.72 -16.95 -44.46
N LEU A 205 -22.52 -18.00 -43.67
CA LEU A 205 -21.31 -18.20 -42.87
C LEU A 205 -20.14 -18.58 -43.79
N SER A 206 -19.05 -17.81 -43.72
CA SER A 206 -17.73 -18.25 -44.18
C SER A 206 -16.94 -18.84 -43.01
N THR A 207 -16.56 -20.10 -43.19
CA THR A 207 -15.74 -20.91 -42.31
C THR A 207 -14.30 -20.39 -42.26
N SER A 208 -13.72 -20.21 -41.06
CA SER A 208 -12.30 -20.50 -40.86
C SER A 208 -12.01 -20.86 -39.40
N THR A 209 -11.83 -22.17 -39.21
CA THR A 209 -11.06 -22.93 -38.21
C THR A 209 -10.59 -22.23 -36.92
N PHE A 210 -11.21 -22.60 -35.79
CA PHE A 210 -10.58 -22.55 -34.47
C PHE A 210 -10.13 -23.96 -34.07
N THR A 211 -8.82 -24.13 -33.88
CA THR A 211 -8.19 -25.38 -33.45
C THR A 211 -8.60 -25.67 -32.00
N LYS A 212 -9.17 -26.86 -31.74
CA LYS A 212 -9.53 -27.32 -30.39
C LYS A 212 -8.26 -27.54 -29.56
N HIS A 213 -8.10 -26.77 -28.48
CA HIS A 213 -7.29 -27.18 -27.34
C HIS A 213 -8.15 -28.03 -26.38
N PRO A 214 -7.64 -29.15 -25.83
CA PRO A 214 -8.40 -29.99 -24.91
C PRO A 214 -8.61 -29.31 -23.54
N SER A 215 -9.83 -29.43 -23.03
CA SER A 215 -10.28 -29.02 -21.70
C SER A 215 -9.50 -29.76 -20.60
N PRO A 216 -9.00 -29.10 -19.55
CA PRO A 216 -8.56 -29.80 -18.34
C PRO A 216 -9.79 -30.37 -17.60
N ALA A 217 -9.63 -31.58 -17.05
CA ALA A 217 -10.66 -32.30 -16.30
C ALA A 217 -10.96 -31.64 -14.95
N PRO A 218 -12.19 -31.81 -14.39
CA PRO A 218 -12.54 -31.27 -13.08
C PRO A 218 -11.77 -31.98 -11.96
N PHE A 219 -11.27 -31.18 -11.01
CA PHE A 219 -10.57 -31.67 -9.82
C PHE A 219 -11.59 -32.27 -8.83
N SER A 220 -11.59 -33.59 -8.67
CA SER A 220 -12.33 -34.29 -7.61
C SER A 220 -11.59 -34.16 -6.28
N ILE A 221 -12.25 -33.61 -5.27
CA ILE A 221 -11.76 -33.62 -3.89
C ILE A 221 -12.10 -34.98 -3.28
N GLU A 222 -11.16 -35.91 -3.31
CA GLU A 222 -11.19 -37.09 -2.43
C GLU A 222 -10.62 -36.72 -1.06
N ASN A 223 -11.37 -37.05 -0.02
CA ASN A 223 -11.01 -36.83 1.36
C ASN A 223 -10.63 -38.19 1.99
N PRO A 224 -9.38 -38.44 2.38
CA PRO A 224 -9.07 -39.54 3.28
C PRO A 224 -8.48 -39.02 4.59
N GLY A 225 -9.17 -39.32 5.69
CA GLY A 225 -8.63 -39.13 7.03
C GLY A 225 -7.33 -39.90 7.20
N LYS A 226 -6.23 -39.16 7.41
CA LYS A 226 -4.96 -39.65 7.95
C LYS A 226 -4.37 -38.57 8.86
N SER A 227 -4.01 -39.00 10.07
CA SER A 227 -3.39 -38.20 11.12
C SER A 227 -2.14 -37.45 10.64
N PRO A 228 -1.81 -36.27 11.23
CA PRO A 228 -0.65 -35.49 10.81
C PRO A 228 0.67 -36.23 11.07
N PRO A 229 1.72 -35.99 10.25
CA PRO A 229 3.01 -36.63 10.42
C PRO A 229 3.74 -36.15 11.68
N SER A 230 4.33 -37.08 12.41
CA SER A 230 5.25 -36.85 13.53
C SER A 230 6.55 -36.23 13.04
N TYR A 231 6.90 -35.04 13.54
CA TYR A 231 8.21 -34.43 13.30
C TYR A 231 9.27 -35.08 14.20
N PRO A 232 10.46 -35.42 13.67
CA PRO A 232 11.56 -35.89 14.51
C PRO A 232 12.13 -34.75 15.37
N HIS A 233 12.32 -35.04 16.66
CA HIS A 233 13.01 -34.18 17.62
C HIS A 233 14.52 -34.12 17.29
N PRO A 234 15.19 -32.96 17.40
CA PRO A 234 16.64 -32.90 17.32
C PRO A 234 17.29 -33.54 18.56
N GLU A 235 18.21 -34.47 18.35
CA GLU A 235 19.04 -35.10 19.38
C GLU A 235 19.95 -34.04 20.05
N ALA A 236 20.08 -34.14 21.37
CA ALA A 236 21.02 -33.35 22.15
C ALA A 236 22.47 -33.80 21.87
N PRO A 237 23.46 -32.90 21.96
CA PRO A 237 24.86 -33.28 21.80
C PRO A 237 25.31 -34.13 22.99
N ASP A 238 25.97 -35.25 22.69
CA ASP A 238 26.60 -36.15 23.64
C ASP A 238 27.90 -35.51 24.14
N ASP A 239 28.06 -35.44 25.47
CA ASP A 239 29.26 -34.94 26.13
C ASP A 239 30.39 -35.98 26.01
N GLY A 240 31.46 -35.62 25.29
CA GLY A 240 32.70 -36.38 25.17
C GLY A 240 33.89 -35.50 24.86
#